data_AF-A0A2H3CM22-F1
#
_entry.id   AF-A0A2H3CM22-F1
#
_cell.length_a   1.000
_cell.length_b   1.000
_cell.length_c   1.000
_cell.angle_alpha   90.00
_cell.angle_beta   90.00
_cell.angle_gamma   90.00
#
_symmetry.space_group_name_H-M   'P 1'
#
loop_
_entity.id
_entity.type
_entity.pdbx_description
1 polymer ?
#
loop_
_entity_poly.entity_id
_entity_poly.type
_entity_poly.pdbx_seq_one_letter_code
_entity_poly.pdbx_strand_id
1 'polypeptide(L)'
;MSTGVDFATAVKQEAAYLRLVHPTPDDIPSCFRLMELAMGCHGIRSQVKSWYRHGESSRCAHKHDDFKFCLSMKWMESDQRYDAWINRRAEWWAKRRLDKSSEDVWAMRTEPRKAFPRPVTDEEIRQVLENTEETLM
;
A
#
# COMPACT_ATOMS: atom_id res chain seq x y z
N MET A 1 -19.49 9.84 -15.86
CA MET A 1 -19.59 9.87 -14.38
C MET A 1 -19.18 8.50 -13.87
N SER A 2 -18.00 8.38 -13.28
CA SER A 2 -17.57 7.11 -12.68
C SER A 2 -18.52 6.78 -11.53
N THR A 3 -19.19 5.63 -11.62
CA THR A 3 -20.04 5.07 -10.57
C THR A 3 -19.14 4.53 -9.45
N GLY A 4 -18.48 5.43 -8.73
CA GLY A 4 -17.64 5.11 -7.59
C GLY A 4 -18.49 4.75 -6.36
N VAL A 5 -18.06 3.75 -5.60
CA VAL A 5 -18.65 3.43 -4.29
C VAL A 5 -18.47 4.63 -3.36
N ASP A 6 -19.54 5.07 -2.70
CA ASP A 6 -19.48 6.17 -1.74
C ASP A 6 -18.58 5.84 -0.53
N PHE A 7 -17.92 6.85 0.05
CA PHE A 7 -16.98 6.67 1.17
C PHE A 7 -17.62 5.96 2.35
N ALA A 8 -18.84 6.34 2.75
CA ALA A 8 -19.52 5.71 3.88
C ALA A 8 -19.85 4.24 3.59
N THR A 9 -20.15 3.92 2.32
CA THR A 9 -20.41 2.54 1.89
C THR A 9 -19.13 1.72 1.92
N ALA A 10 -18.01 2.28 1.46
CA ALA A 10 -16.70 1.63 1.52
C ALA A 10 -16.28 1.35 2.97
N VAL A 11 -16.44 2.31 3.89
CA VAL A 11 -16.13 2.11 5.32
C VAL A 11 -16.95 0.96 5.92
N LYS A 12 -18.25 0.88 5.61
CA LYS A 12 -19.11 -0.22 6.10
C LYS A 12 -18.64 -1.58 5.60
N GLN A 13 -18.26 -1.67 4.32
CA GLN A 13 -17.74 -2.91 3.71
C GLN A 13 -16.41 -3.32 4.37
N GLU A 14 -15.48 -2.37 4.52
CA GLU A 14 -14.17 -2.64 5.14
C GLU A 14 -14.32 -3.01 6.63
N ALA A 15 -15.23 -2.36 7.37
CA ALA A 15 -15.51 -2.71 8.76
C ALA A 15 -16.11 -4.13 8.89
N ALA A 16 -17.03 -4.51 8.01
CA ALA A 16 -17.59 -5.86 7.98
C ALA A 16 -16.50 -6.90 7.68
N TYR A 17 -15.63 -6.63 6.71
CA TYR A 17 -14.49 -7.49 6.40
C TYR A 17 -13.50 -7.61 7.57
N LEU A 18 -13.13 -6.49 8.20
CA LEU A 18 -12.19 -6.48 9.31
C LEU A 18 -12.71 -7.26 10.52
N ARG A 19 -14.02 -7.23 10.80
CA ARG A 19 -14.62 -8.06 11.85
C ARG A 19 -14.54 -9.56 11.56
N LEU A 20 -14.55 -9.96 10.29
CA LEU A 20 -14.35 -11.37 9.91
C LEU A 20 -12.89 -11.79 10.04
N VAL A 21 -11.94 -10.90 9.72
CA VAL A 21 -10.50 -11.18 9.82
C VAL A 21 -10.01 -11.14 11.27
N HIS A 22 -10.56 -10.25 12.09
CA HIS A 22 -10.25 -10.07 13.49
C HIS A 22 -11.52 -10.29 14.32
N PRO A 23 -11.93 -11.55 14.56
CA PRO A 23 -13.17 -11.84 15.25
C PRO A 23 -13.13 -11.50 16.75
N THR A 24 -11.95 -11.50 17.38
CA THR A 24 -11.83 -11.29 18.83
C THR A 24 -11.06 -10.01 19.19
N PRO A 25 -11.28 -9.44 20.40
CA PRO A 25 -10.51 -8.32 20.92
C PRO A 25 -9.00 -8.58 21.06
N ASP A 26 -8.61 -9.85 21.19
CA ASP A 26 -7.21 -10.28 21.34
C ASP A 26 -6.47 -10.32 19.99
N ASP A 27 -7.19 -10.34 18.87
CA ASP A 27 -6.60 -10.29 17.52
C ASP A 27 -6.07 -8.89 17.15
N ILE A 28 -6.35 -7.88 17.97
CA ILE A 28 -5.89 -6.51 17.77
C ILE A 28 -4.44 -6.35 18.27
N PRO A 29 -3.57 -5.69 17.50
CA PRO A 29 -2.19 -5.49 17.91
C PRO A 29 -2.08 -4.68 19.20
N SER A 30 -1.21 -5.13 20.10
CA SER A 30 -0.84 -4.37 21.29
C SER A 30 -0.12 -3.07 20.94
N CYS A 31 -0.19 -2.06 21.83
CA CYS A 31 0.51 -0.79 21.60
C CYS A 31 2.02 -0.97 21.47
N PHE A 32 2.62 -1.96 22.15
CA PHE A 32 4.03 -2.29 22.01
C PHE A 32 4.34 -2.76 20.59
N ARG A 33 3.49 -3.62 20.00
CA ARG A 33 3.68 -4.06 18.62
C ARG A 33 3.55 -2.90 17.63
N LEU A 34 2.63 -1.97 17.86
CA LEU A 34 2.51 -0.76 17.03
C LEU A 34 3.73 0.17 17.16
N MET A 35 4.29 0.26 18.37
CA MET A 35 5.55 0.98 18.61
C MET A 35 6.72 0.37 17.84
N GLU A 36 6.89 -0.96 17.90
CA GLU A 36 7.92 -1.67 17.14
C GLU A 36 7.78 -1.44 15.63
N LEU A 37 6.55 -1.43 15.11
CA LEU A 37 6.30 -1.13 13.69
C LEU A 37 6.65 0.32 13.34
N ALA A 38 6.37 1.28 14.23
CA ALA A 38 6.69 2.69 14.04
C ALA A 38 8.21 2.93 14.07
N MET A 39 8.93 2.28 14.98
CA MET A 39 10.39 2.35 15.06
C MET A 39 11.07 1.60 13.91
N GLY A 40 10.58 0.40 13.57
CA GLY A 40 11.10 -0.42 12.48
C GLY A 40 10.99 0.24 11.11
N CYS A 41 10.02 1.15 10.93
CA CYS A 41 9.90 1.97 9.73
C CYS A 41 11.12 2.88 9.52
N HIS A 42 11.68 3.44 10.60
CA HIS A 42 12.92 4.24 10.57
C HIS A 42 14.19 3.39 10.52
N GLY A 43 14.07 2.07 10.59
CA GLY A 43 15.20 1.16 10.50
C GLY A 43 15.91 1.24 9.14
N ILE A 44 17.23 1.03 9.15
CA ILE A 44 18.11 1.13 7.97
C ILE A 44 17.57 0.32 6.79
N ARG A 45 17.10 -0.91 7.05
CA ARG A 45 16.55 -1.79 6.01
C ARG A 45 15.35 -1.18 5.28
N SER A 46 14.44 -0.54 6.02
CA SER A 46 13.25 0.13 5.46
C SER A 46 13.67 1.36 4.64
N GLN A 47 14.57 2.17 5.20
CA GLN A 47 15.07 3.39 4.57
C GLN A 47 15.81 3.11 3.25
N VAL A 48 16.75 2.16 3.25
CA VAL A 48 17.51 1.77 2.05
C VAL A 48 16.57 1.22 0.97
N LYS A 49 15.59 0.39 1.35
CA LYS A 49 14.61 -0.14 0.40
C LYS A 49 13.73 0.95 -0.20
N SER A 50 13.32 1.93 0.60
CA SER A 50 12.52 3.07 0.13
C SER A 50 13.32 3.94 -0.83
N TRP A 51 14.56 4.27 -0.48
CA TRP A 51 15.47 5.01 -1.34
C TRP A 51 15.70 4.32 -2.68
N TYR A 52 15.97 3.01 -2.66
CA TYR A 52 16.18 2.25 -3.89
C TYR A 52 14.93 2.23 -4.80
N ARG A 53 13.72 2.09 -4.25
CA ARG A 53 12.48 1.95 -5.04
C ARG A 53 11.84 3.28 -5.44
N HIS A 54 11.94 4.29 -4.59
CA HIS A 54 11.15 5.52 -4.70
C HIS A 54 12.02 6.77 -4.69
N GLY A 55 13.32 6.69 -4.39
CA GLY A 55 14.21 7.84 -4.30
C GLY A 55 13.96 8.75 -3.09
N GLU A 56 13.06 8.36 -2.19
CA GLU A 56 12.70 9.12 -0.98
C GLU A 56 12.76 8.24 0.28
N SER A 57 12.96 8.88 1.43
CA SER A 57 12.89 8.21 2.74
C SER A 57 11.52 7.60 2.98
N SER A 58 11.45 6.55 3.80
CA SER A 58 10.17 5.86 4.01
C SER A 58 9.17 6.77 4.74
N ARG A 59 7.93 6.80 4.25
CA ARG A 59 6.85 7.58 4.86
C ARG A 59 6.28 6.83 6.06
N CYS A 60 6.73 7.21 7.26
CA CYS A 60 6.36 6.52 8.51
C CYS A 60 5.18 7.13 9.28
N ALA A 61 4.61 8.24 8.82
CA ALA A 61 3.61 9.01 9.57
C ALA A 61 2.42 8.16 10.04
N HIS A 62 1.84 7.34 9.17
CA HIS A 62 0.68 6.51 9.52
C HIS A 62 0.98 5.49 10.63
N LYS A 63 2.20 4.94 10.69
CA LYS A 63 2.60 4.01 11.75
C LYS A 63 2.73 4.71 13.10
N HIS A 64 3.25 5.93 13.10
CA HIS A 64 3.30 6.76 14.30
C HIS A 64 1.89 7.15 14.77
N ASP A 65 0.99 7.47 13.84
CA ASP A 65 -0.39 7.79 14.18
C ASP A 65 -1.13 6.58 14.76
N ASP A 66 -0.88 5.36 14.23
CA ASP A 66 -1.41 4.12 14.81
C ASP A 66 -0.95 3.91 16.25
N PHE A 67 0.34 4.14 16.52
CA PHE A 67 0.87 4.05 17.87
C PHE A 67 0.24 5.09 18.81
N LYS A 68 0.17 6.37 18.40
CA LYS A 68 -0.45 7.45 19.18
C LYS A 68 -1.91 7.15 19.49
N PHE A 69 -2.65 6.65 18.50
CA PHE A 69 -4.05 6.27 18.69
C PHE A 69 -4.20 5.14 19.71
N CYS A 70 -3.34 4.13 19.66
CA CYS A 70 -3.35 3.06 20.65
C CYS A 70 -3.13 3.59 22.08
N LEU A 71 -2.20 4.53 22.26
CA LEU A 71 -1.98 5.18 23.56
C LEU A 71 -3.21 5.96 24.05
N SER A 72 -3.93 6.61 23.13
CA SER A 72 -5.15 7.36 23.48
C SER A 72 -6.29 6.47 23.97
N MET A 73 -6.33 5.21 23.51
CA MET A 73 -7.36 4.23 23.89
C MET A 73 -6.95 3.34 25.07
N LYS A 74 -5.80 3.57 25.70
CA LYS A 74 -5.27 2.70 26.76
C LYS A 74 -6.25 2.48 27.92
N TRP A 75 -7.10 3.47 28.20
CA TRP A 75 -8.06 3.45 29.32
C TRP A 75 -9.46 2.96 28.93
N MET A 76 -9.67 2.57 27.67
CA MET A 76 -10.94 2.03 27.22
C MET A 76 -11.08 0.55 27.57
N GLU A 77 -12.32 0.09 27.73
CA GLU A 77 -12.65 -1.33 27.82
C GLU A 77 -12.23 -2.09 26.55
N SER A 78 -11.97 -3.39 26.66
CA SER A 78 -11.52 -4.24 25.54
C SER A 78 -12.41 -4.14 24.30
N ASP A 79 -13.73 -4.12 24.51
CA ASP A 79 -14.72 -4.16 23.43
C ASP A 79 -14.83 -2.78 22.75
N GLN A 80 -14.82 -1.71 23.55
CA GLN A 80 -14.81 -0.34 23.03
C GLN A 80 -13.51 -0.05 22.25
N ARG A 81 -12.37 -0.52 22.76
CA ARG A 81 -11.09 -0.46 22.07
C ARG A 81 -11.13 -1.23 20.76
N TYR A 82 -11.80 -2.38 20.75
CA TYR A 82 -11.95 -3.20 19.55
C TYR A 82 -12.72 -2.47 18.46
N ASP A 83 -13.90 -1.96 18.77
CA ASP A 83 -14.71 -1.22 17.80
C ASP A 83 -14.02 0.06 17.31
N ALA A 84 -13.38 0.81 18.21
CA ALA A 84 -12.64 2.01 17.84
C ALA A 84 -11.47 1.72 16.89
N TRP A 85 -10.74 0.62 17.12
CA TRP A 85 -9.68 0.17 16.23
C TRP A 85 -10.21 -0.25 14.86
N ILE A 86 -11.26 -1.08 14.83
CA ILE A 86 -11.87 -1.56 13.57
C ILE A 86 -12.38 -0.39 12.74
N ASN A 87 -13.07 0.57 13.34
CA ASN A 87 -13.61 1.74 12.63
C ASN A 87 -12.50 2.61 12.02
N ARG A 88 -11.47 2.96 12.81
CA ARG A 88 -10.34 3.75 12.29
C ARG A 88 -9.58 3.00 11.19
N ARG A 89 -9.44 1.69 11.33
CA ARG A 89 -8.78 0.85 10.32
C ARG A 89 -9.62 0.74 9.04
N ALA A 90 -10.94 0.64 9.17
CA ALA A 90 -11.87 0.64 8.04
C ALA A 90 -11.80 1.97 7.27
N GLU A 91 -11.78 3.11 7.98
CA GLU A 91 -11.59 4.42 7.35
C GLU A 91 -10.27 4.53 6.59
N TRP A 92 -9.18 4.01 7.17
CA TRP A 92 -7.87 4.02 6.51
C TRP A 92 -7.87 3.18 5.22
N TRP A 93 -8.47 1.99 5.24
CA TRP A 93 -8.59 1.15 4.06
C TRP A 93 -9.55 1.74 3.02
N ALA A 94 -10.68 2.29 3.44
CA ALA A 94 -11.63 2.96 2.56
C ALA A 94 -10.98 4.14 1.83
N LYS A 95 -10.20 4.98 2.53
CA LYS A 95 -9.43 6.07 1.91
C LYS A 95 -8.48 5.54 0.85
N ARG A 96 -7.73 4.46 1.14
CA ARG A 96 -6.80 3.86 0.17
C ARG A 96 -7.47 3.20 -1.02
N ARG A 97 -8.65 2.63 -0.82
CA ARG A 97 -9.43 1.97 -1.88
C ARG A 97 -10.03 2.99 -2.84
N LEU A 98 -10.42 4.15 -2.32
CA LEU A 98 -10.99 5.25 -3.11
C LEU A 98 -9.94 6.23 -3.64
N ASP A 99 -8.71 6.15 -3.14
CA ASP A 99 -7.58 6.85 -3.75
C ASP A 99 -7.29 6.29 -5.14
N LYS A 100 -6.56 7.06 -5.95
CA LYS A 100 -6.39 6.80 -7.37
C LYS A 100 -5.83 5.40 -7.64
N SER A 101 -6.59 4.61 -8.38
CA SER A 101 -6.18 3.29 -8.84
C SER A 101 -5.33 3.40 -10.11
N SER A 102 -4.56 2.35 -10.41
CA SER A 102 -3.89 2.22 -11.71
C SER A 102 -4.88 2.24 -12.88
N GLU A 103 -6.12 1.79 -12.66
CA GLU A 103 -7.23 1.86 -13.62
C GLU A 103 -7.58 3.30 -14.03
N ASP A 104 -7.49 4.25 -13.10
CA ASP A 104 -7.73 5.66 -13.40
C ASP A 104 -6.70 6.21 -14.40
N VAL A 105 -5.47 5.70 -14.36
CA VAL A 105 -4.43 6.05 -15.35
C VAL A 105 -4.79 5.56 -16.75
N TRP A 106 -5.49 4.42 -16.86
CA TRP A 106 -5.94 3.89 -18.14
C TRP A 106 -7.15 4.68 -18.67
N ALA A 107 -8.09 5.05 -17.80
CA ALA A 107 -9.23 5.89 -18.18
C ALA A 107 -8.80 7.30 -18.65
N MET A 108 -7.70 7.84 -18.13
CA MET A 108 -7.13 9.12 -18.58
C MET A 108 -6.45 9.05 -19.96
N ARG A 109 -6.10 7.85 -20.47
CA ARG A 109 -5.44 7.72 -21.78
C ARG A 109 -6.47 7.80 -22.90
N THR A 110 -6.46 8.88 -23.65
CA THR A 110 -7.29 9.06 -24.86
C THR A 110 -6.72 8.34 -26.07
N GLU A 111 -5.39 8.23 -26.18
CA GLU A 111 -4.71 7.56 -27.30
C GLU A 111 -3.63 6.58 -26.79
N PRO A 112 -3.42 5.44 -27.47
CA PRO A 112 -2.28 4.58 -27.23
C PRO A 112 -0.96 5.35 -27.41
N ARG A 113 0.06 5.03 -26.59
CA ARG A 113 1.39 5.62 -26.80
C ARG A 113 1.92 5.21 -28.16
N LYS A 114 2.36 6.19 -28.97
CA LYS A 114 3.03 5.92 -30.25
C LYS A 114 4.34 5.18 -29.98
N ALA A 115 4.52 4.02 -30.61
CA ALA A 115 5.75 3.23 -30.63
C ALA A 115 6.30 2.79 -29.24
N PHE A 116 5.45 2.29 -28.33
CA PHE A 116 5.92 1.69 -27.06
C PHE A 116 5.41 0.25 -26.84
N PRO A 117 6.31 -0.71 -26.56
CA PRO A 117 7.76 -0.62 -26.72
C PRO A 117 8.13 -0.38 -28.19
N ARG A 118 9.26 0.28 -28.45
CA ARG A 118 9.75 0.46 -29.82
C ARG A 118 9.92 -0.95 -30.43
N PRO A 119 9.38 -1.22 -31.64
CA PRO A 119 9.65 -2.49 -32.30
C PRO A 119 11.16 -2.65 -32.45
N VAL A 120 11.68 -3.78 -32.00
CA VAL A 120 13.08 -4.15 -32.20
C VAL A 120 13.28 -4.36 -33.68
N THR A 121 14.31 -3.74 -34.28
CA THR A 121 14.58 -3.93 -35.71
C THR A 121 15.35 -5.23 -35.95
N ASP A 122 15.26 -5.77 -37.15
CA ASP A 122 15.98 -7.00 -37.52
C ASP A 122 17.49 -6.83 -37.37
N GLU A 123 18.01 -5.62 -37.60
CA GLU A 123 19.42 -5.28 -37.37
C GLU A 123 19.79 -5.39 -35.88
N GLU A 124 18.92 -4.92 -34.98
CA GLU A 124 19.16 -5.01 -33.54
C GLU A 124 19.12 -6.46 -33.04
N ILE A 125 18.25 -7.29 -33.63
CA ILE A 125 18.21 -8.73 -33.33
C ILE A 125 19.49 -9.40 -33.83
N ARG A 126 19.92 -9.14 -35.07
CA ARG A 126 21.18 -9.69 -35.61
C ARG A 126 22.39 -9.27 -34.78
N GLN A 127 22.46 -8.01 -34.40
CA GLN A 127 23.57 -7.48 -33.61
C GLN A 127 23.63 -8.11 -32.21
N VAL A 128 22.48 -8.40 -31.57
CA VAL A 128 22.45 -9.13 -30.30
C VAL A 128 22.89 -10.59 -30.49
N LEU A 129 22.51 -11.24 -31.59
CA LEU A 129 22.89 -12.63 -31.89
C LEU A 129 24.40 -12.75 -32.17
N GLU A 130 24.97 -11.86 -32.98
CA GLU A 130 26.41 -11.80 -33.26
C GLU A 130 27.22 -11.57 -31.96
N ASN A 131 26.79 -10.61 -31.14
CA ASN A 131 27.45 -10.33 -29.85
C ASN A 131 27.34 -11.50 -28.86
N THR A 132 26.26 -12.30 -28.90
CA THR A 132 26.11 -13.48 -28.03
C THR A 132 26.95 -14.67 -28.50
N GLU A 133 27.14 -14.83 -29.82
CA GLU A 133 28.06 -15.82 -30.39
C GLU A 133 29.53 -15.47 -30.08
N GLU A 134 29.93 -14.19 -30.16
CA GLU A 134 31.28 -13.75 -29.77
C GLU A 134 31.57 -13.91 -28.27
N THR A 135 30.55 -13.86 -27.40
CA THR A 135 30.72 -14.01 -25.94
C THR A 135 30.79 -15.49 -25.49
N LEU A 136 30.38 -16.43 -26.34
CA LEU A 136 30.38 -17.87 -26.09
C LEU A 136 31.61 -18.60 -26.64
N MET A 137 32.49 -17.89 -27.37
CA MET A 137 33.84 -18.33 -27.78
C MET A 137 34.90 -17.85 -26.79
#